data_AF-A0A1V8PQE4-F1
#
_entry.id   AF-A0A1V8PQE4-F1
#
_cell.length_a   1.000
_cell.length_b   1.000
_cell.length_c   1.000
_cell.angle_alpha   90.00
_cell.angle_beta   90.00
_cell.angle_gamma   90.00
#
_symmetry.space_group_name_H-M   'P 1'
#
loop_
_entity.id
_entity.type
_entity.pdbx_description
1 polymer ?
#
loop_
_entity_poly.entity_id
_entity_poly.type
_entity_poly.pdbx_seq_one_letter_code
_entity_poly.pdbx_strand_id
1 'polypeptide(L)'
;MYGNIASASHELKTLLAILYTRADLIEFRHKRDKSIDEPLNELRFDVDRMNMIISNLLDVVQADNPENTVNAAHDGVRGVIGKGKNATE
;
A
#
# COMPACT_ATOMS: atom_id res chain seq x y z
N MET A 1 9.24 -0.13 -14.94
CA MET A 1 8.00 -0.47 -14.21
C MET A 1 7.99 -1.90 -13.66
N TYR A 2 8.06 -2.95 -14.49
CA TYR A 2 7.91 -4.36 -14.05
C TYR A 2 8.94 -4.86 -13.01
N GLY A 3 10.15 -4.29 -12.98
CA GLY A 3 11.17 -4.65 -11.99
C GLY A 3 10.79 -4.34 -10.53
N ASN A 4 9.87 -3.40 -10.30
CA ASN A 4 9.43 -3.04 -8.95
C ASN A 4 8.35 -4.02 -8.43
N ILE A 5 7.45 -4.46 -9.32
CA ILE A 5 6.35 -5.38 -8.98
C ILE A 5 6.89 -6.79 -8.68
N ALA A 6 7.83 -7.29 -9.50
CA ALA A 6 8.41 -8.62 -9.30
C ALA A 6 9.19 -8.71 -7.98
N SER A 7 10.00 -7.68 -7.66
CA SER A 7 10.74 -7.60 -6.40
C SER A 7 9.82 -7.51 -5.20
N ALA A 8 8.79 -6.65 -5.24
CA ALA A 8 7.82 -6.54 -4.16
C ALA A 8 7.02 -7.85 -3.97
N SER A 9 6.65 -8.52 -5.06
CA SER A 9 5.99 -9.84 -5.00
C SER A 9 6.89 -10.91 -4.37
N HIS A 10 8.19 -10.87 -4.66
CA HIS A 10 9.17 -11.77 -4.04
C HIS A 10 9.32 -11.48 -2.54
N GLU A 11 9.42 -10.20 -2.17
CA GLU A 11 9.51 -9.78 -0.77
C GLU A 11 8.26 -10.19 0.02
N LEU A 12 7.05 -10.02 -0.54
CA LEU A 12 5.80 -10.46 0.08
C LEU A 12 5.77 -11.98 0.31
N LYS A 13 6.28 -12.78 -0.64
CA LYS A 13 6.39 -14.25 -0.45
C LYS A 13 7.34 -14.61 0.67
N THR A 14 8.47 -13.91 0.75
CA THR A 14 9.44 -14.09 1.84
C THR A 14 8.82 -13.73 3.19
N LEU A 15 8.12 -12.59 3.29
CA LEU A 15 7.45 -12.18 4.53
C LEU A 15 6.34 -13.15 4.92
N LEU A 16 5.57 -13.69 3.96
CA LEU A 16 4.57 -14.71 4.25
C LEU A 16 5.18 -15.97 4.88
N ALA A 17 6.33 -16.44 4.38
CA ALA A 17 7.04 -17.58 4.97
C ALA A 17 7.54 -17.28 6.38
N ILE A 18 7.99 -16.05 6.64
CA ILE A 18 8.42 -15.61 7.98
C ILE A 18 7.22 -15.56 8.93
N LEU A 19 6.05 -15.04 8.49
CA LEU A 19 4.83 -15.02 9.30
C LEU A 19 4.42 -16.43 9.76
N TYR A 20 4.47 -17.43 8.86
CA TYR A 20 4.19 -18.82 9.22
C TYR A 20 5.15 -19.32 10.31
N THR A 21 6.45 -19.13 10.10
CA THR A 21 7.48 -19.55 11.06
C THR A 21 7.28 -18.88 12.42
N ARG A 22 6.87 -17.62 12.43
CA ARG A 22 6.66 -16.84 13.65
C ARG A 22 5.38 -17.23 14.38
N ALA A 23 4.31 -17.56 13.65
CA ALA A 23 3.10 -18.14 14.23
C ALA A 23 3.39 -19.49 14.89
N ASP A 24 4.17 -20.36 14.22
CA ASP A 24 4.59 -21.65 14.78
C ASP A 24 5.44 -21.47 16.05
N LEU A 25 6.34 -20.48 16.08
CA LEU A 25 7.13 -20.16 17.27
C LEU A 25 6.26 -19.67 18.44
N ILE A 26 5.27 -18.82 18.16
CA ILE A 26 4.31 -18.35 19.17
C ILE A 26 3.55 -19.54 19.75
N GLU A 27 3.00 -20.41 18.91
CA GLU A 27 2.28 -21.61 19.35
C GLU A 27 3.21 -22.53 20.18
N PHE A 28 4.43 -22.75 19.72
CA PHE A 28 5.44 -23.56 20.41
C PHE A 28 5.79 -23.03 21.81
N ARG A 29 5.96 -21.71 21.94
CA ARG A 29 6.26 -21.04 23.22
C ARG A 29 5.04 -21.07 24.15
N HIS A 30 3.85 -20.76 23.62
CA HIS A 30 2.61 -20.77 24.38
C HIS A 30 2.31 -22.14 24.99
N LYS A 31 2.47 -23.23 24.23
CA LYS A 31 2.32 -24.63 24.73
C LYS A 31 3.28 -25.00 25.87
N ARG A 32 4.31 -24.21 26.13
CA ARG A 32 5.34 -24.43 27.15
C ARG A 32 5.33 -23.38 28.24
N ASP A 33 4.28 -22.56 28.31
CA ASP A 33 4.15 -21.45 29.24
C ASP A 33 5.37 -20.49 29.19
N LYS A 34 5.91 -20.29 28.00
CA LYS A 34 7.00 -19.34 27.73
C LYS A 34 6.42 -18.03 27.18
N SER A 35 7.07 -16.91 27.49
CA SER A 35 6.67 -15.59 26.96
C SER A 35 6.63 -15.59 25.42
N ILE A 36 5.56 -15.00 24.90
CA ILE A 36 5.31 -14.80 23.47
C ILE A 36 5.48 -13.35 23.04
N ASP A 37 5.83 -12.44 23.95
CA ASP A 37 5.75 -10.99 23.70
C ASP A 37 6.69 -10.56 22.58
N GLU A 38 7.94 -11.05 22.61
CA GLU A 38 8.93 -10.82 21.56
C GLU A 38 8.44 -11.32 20.19
N PRO A 39 8.15 -12.63 19.97
CA PRO A 39 7.71 -13.09 18.66
C PRO A 39 6.35 -12.51 18.24
N LEU A 40 5.48 -12.11 19.17
CA LEU A 40 4.25 -11.40 18.85
C LEU A 40 4.53 -9.97 18.34
N ASN A 41 5.46 -9.26 18.97
CA ASN A 41 5.85 -7.92 18.54
C ASN A 41 6.54 -7.95 17.18
N GLU A 42 7.42 -8.94 16.98
CA GLU A 42 7.99 -9.18 15.67
C GLU A 42 6.86 -9.45 14.66
N LEU A 43 5.89 -10.34 14.95
CA LEU A 43 4.80 -10.69 14.01
C LEU A 43 4.04 -9.45 13.54
N ARG A 44 3.75 -8.52 14.45
CA ARG A 44 3.15 -7.22 14.13
C ARG A 44 4.03 -6.41 13.18
N PHE A 45 5.33 -6.34 13.44
CA PHE A 45 6.28 -5.65 12.57
C PHE A 45 6.32 -6.21 11.13
N ASP A 46 6.29 -7.54 10.97
CA ASP A 46 6.25 -8.13 9.62
C ASP A 46 4.94 -7.84 8.88
N VAL A 47 3.82 -7.86 9.60
CA VAL A 47 2.51 -7.48 9.03
C VAL A 47 2.52 -6.01 8.59
N ASP A 48 3.06 -5.10 9.41
CA ASP A 48 3.18 -3.69 9.05
C ASP A 48 4.05 -3.50 7.81
N ARG A 49 5.16 -4.24 7.71
CA ARG A 49 6.02 -4.23 6.52
C ARG A 49 5.29 -4.74 5.27
N MET A 50 4.51 -5.82 5.39
CA MET A 50 3.68 -6.31 4.28
C MET A 50 2.66 -5.25 3.85
N ASN A 51 2.00 -4.59 4.80
CA ASN A 51 1.03 -3.55 4.51
C ASN A 51 1.66 -2.35 3.77
N MET A 52 2.87 -1.94 4.17
CA MET A 52 3.64 -0.90 3.49
C MET A 52 3.96 -1.29 2.03
N ILE A 53 4.43 -2.51 1.79
CA ILE A 53 4.76 -2.99 0.43
C ILE A 53 3.49 -3.01 -0.45
N ILE A 54 2.38 -3.50 0.09
CA ILE A 54 1.09 -3.54 -0.62
C ILE A 54 0.63 -2.11 -0.95
N SER A 55 0.72 -1.19 0.00
CA SER A 55 0.34 0.21 -0.21
C SER A 55 1.17 0.84 -1.33
N ASN A 56 2.50 0.67 -1.29
CA ASN A 56 3.40 1.15 -2.34
C ASN A 56 3.07 0.56 -3.72
N LEU A 57 2.70 -0.72 -3.78
CA LEU A 57 2.27 -1.36 -5.02
C LEU A 57 0.97 -0.76 -5.56
N LEU A 58 -0.01 -0.50 -4.69
CA LEU A 58 -1.26 0.13 -5.07
C LEU A 58 -1.04 1.55 -5.60
N ASP A 59 -0.16 2.33 -4.97
CA ASP A 59 0.19 3.68 -5.43
C ASP A 59 0.80 3.67 -6.83
N VAL A 60 1.72 2.74 -7.11
CA VAL A 60 2.32 2.56 -8.44
C VAL A 60 1.24 2.20 -9.47
N VAL A 61 0.38 1.23 -9.16
CA VAL A 61 -0.70 0.80 -10.07
C VAL A 61 -1.69 1.94 -10.34
N GLN A 62 -2.01 2.76 -9.34
CA GLN A 62 -2.91 3.90 -9.50
C GLN A 62 -2.29 5.02 -10.34
N ALA A 63 -0.98 5.27 -10.20
CA ALA A 63 -0.25 6.25 -11.01
C ALA A 63 -0.15 5.82 -12.48
N ASP A 64 -0.04 4.52 -12.73
CA ASP A 64 0.04 3.95 -14.07
C ASP A 64 -1.33 3.78 -14.76
N ASN A 65 -2.43 4.11 -14.07
CA ASN A 65 -3.78 4.10 -14.65
C ASN A 65 -4.07 5.45 -15.38
N PRO A 66 -4.15 5.45 -16.72
CA PRO A 66 -4.37 6.69 -17.48
C PRO A 66 -5.71 7.37 -17.17
N GLU A 67 -6.74 6.64 -16.72
CA GLU A 67 -8.03 7.25 -16.34
C GLU A 67 -7.94 8.16 -15.12
N ASN A 68 -6.98 7.93 -14.21
CA ASN A 68 -6.76 8.80 -13.05
C ASN A 68 -6.08 10.13 -13.43
N THR A 69 -5.36 10.17 -14.55
CA THR A 69 -4.70 11.40 -15.03
C THR A 69 -5.67 12.38 -15.69
N VAL A 70 -6.77 11.89 -16.28
CA VAL A 70 -7.73 12.70 -17.04
C VAL A 70 -8.67 13.50 -16.12
N ASN A 71 -8.99 12.97 -14.93
CA ASN A 71 -9.85 13.66 -13.97
C ASN A 71 -9.17 14.87 -13.32
N ALA A 72 -7.85 14.85 -13.11
CA ALA A 72 -7.10 15.99 -12.59
C ALA A 72 -7.02 17.17 -13.59
N ALA A 73 -7.03 16.88 -14.90
CA ALA A 73 -7.00 17.90 -15.94
C ALA A 73 -8.38 18.56 -16.18
N HIS A 74 -9.48 17.84 -15.95
CA HIS A 74 -10.82 18.37 -16.21
C HIS A 74 -11.31 19.36 -15.13
N ASP A 75 -10.86 19.23 -13.88
CA ASP A 75 -11.20 20.16 -12.78
C ASP A 75 -10.55 21.55 -12.94
N GLY A 76 -9.47 21.68 -13.71
CA GLY A 76 -8.82 22.97 -13.99
C GLY A 76 -9.53 23.82 -15.06
N VAL A 77 -10.40 23.24 -15.90
CA VAL A 77 -11.00 23.93 -17.06
C VAL A 77 -12.35 24.58 -16.74
N ARG A 78 -13.04 24.14 -15.66
CA ARG A 78 -14.35 24.68 -15.28
C ARG A 78 -14.32 26.10 -14.69
N GLY A 79 -13.16 26.63 -14.32
CA GLY A 79 -13.02 27.93 -13.65
C GLY A 79 -12.92 29.18 -14.55
N VAL A 80 -12.74 29.04 -15.87
CA VAL A 80 -12.32 30.18 -16.72
C VAL A 80 -13.41 30.69 -17.69
N ILE A 81 -14.45 29.91 -17.96
CA ILE A 81 -15.51 30.27 -18.93
C ILE A 81 -16.74 30.83 -18.19
N GLY A 82 -16.60 32.03 -17.63
CA GLY A 82 -17.67 32.61 -16.83
C GLY A 82 -17.60 34.10 -16.50
N LYS A 83 -16.92 34.95 -17.29
CA LYS A 83 -17.08 36.42 -17.18
C LYS A 83 -16.84 37.16 -18.51
N GLY A 84 -17.76 37.01 -19.45
CA GLY A 84 -17.97 37.96 -20.55
C GLY A 84 -19.18 38.83 -20.21
N LYS A 85 -18.94 40.10 -19.92
CA LYS A 85 -19.86 41.05 -19.29
C LYS A 85 -20.92 41.51 -20.30
N ASN A 86 -22.20 41.47 -19.90
CA ASN A 86 -23.22 42.37 -20.45
C ASN A 86 -22.95 43.78 -19.88
N ALA A 87 -22.60 44.73 -20.75
CA ALA A 87 -22.67 46.16 -20.46
C ALA A 87 -22.74 46.95 -21.78
N THR A 88 -23.95 47.43 -22.09
CA THR A 88 -24.34 48.72 -22.70
C THR A 88 -23.33 49.46 -23.59
N GLU A 89 -23.70 49.73 -24.85
CA GLU A 89 -24.42 50.94 -25.31
C GLU A 89 -25.14 50.67 -26.64
#